data_AF-A0A538I5K2-F1
#
_entry.id   AF-A0A538I5K2-F1
#
_cell.length_a   1.000
_cell.length_b   1.000
_cell.length_c   1.000
_cell.angle_alpha   90.00
_cell.angle_beta   90.00
_cell.angle_gamma   90.00
#
_symmetry.space_group_name_H-M   'P 1'
#
loop_
_entity.id
_entity.type
_entity.pdbx_description
1 polymer ?
#
loop_
_entity_poly.entity_id
_entity_poly.type
_entity_poly.pdbx_seq_one_letter_code
_entity_poly.pdbx_strand_id
1 'polypeptide(L)' 'MGNLDRVARHRRAAATHERAAECHGAAAAFWADHDDEPRAELERRNARIESDAAELERDRAEIEAARGDAG' A
#
# COMPACT_ATOMS: atom_id res chain seq x y z
N MET A 1 -20.63 -11.17 6.63
CA MET A 1 -19.19 -10.85 6.68
C MET A 1 -18.91 -10.26 8.05
N GLY A 2 -18.16 -11.00 8.88
CA GLY A 2 -17.88 -10.66 10.27
C GLY A 2 -16.82 -9.55 10.41
N ASN A 3 -16.59 -9.08 11.63
CA ASN A 3 -15.53 -8.09 11.89
C ASN A 3 -14.14 -8.62 11.51
N LEU A 4 -13.83 -9.86 11.89
CA LEU A 4 -12.57 -10.54 11.54
C LEU A 4 -12.33 -10.61 10.03
N ASP A 5 -13.39 -10.82 9.22
CA ASP A 5 -13.29 -10.82 7.76
C ASP A 5 -12.90 -9.44 7.21
N ARG A 6 -13.40 -8.35 7.83
CA ARG A 6 -13.06 -6.98 7.46
C ARG A 6 -11.61 -6.64 7.83
N VAL A 7 -11.17 -7.02 9.03
CA VAL A 7 -9.77 -6.87 9.47
C VAL A 7 -8.83 -7.60 8.52
N ALA A 8 -9.12 -8.86 8.21
CA ALA A 8 -8.30 -9.67 7.28
C ALA A 8 -8.26 -9.05 5.88
N ARG A 9 -9.38 -8.51 5.40
CA ARG A 9 -9.43 -7.81 4.10
C ARG A 9 -8.53 -6.57 4.08
N HIS A 10 -8.60 -5.72 5.11
CA HIS A 10 -7.79 -4.51 5.19
C HIS A 10 -6.29 -4.83 5.30
N ARG A 11 -5.91 -5.84 6.11
CA ARG A 11 -4.52 -6.33 6.15
C ARG A 11 -4.03 -6.85 4.80
N ARG A 12 -4.87 -7.58 4.07
CA ARG A 12 -4.52 -8.07 2.72
C ARG A 12 -4.39 -6.93 1.71
N ALA A 13 -5.24 -5.91 1.80
CA ALA A 13 -5.14 -4.72 0.98
C ALA A 13 -3.83 -3.97 1.26
N ALA A 14 -3.48 -3.76 2.54
CA ALA A 14 -2.21 -3.15 2.93
C ALA A 14 -1.00 -3.88 2.31
N ALA A 15 -0.95 -5.21 2.42
CA ALA A 15 0.12 -6.02 1.82
C ALA A 15 0.16 -5.94 0.29
N THR A 16 -0.99 -5.72 -0.36
CA THR A 16 -1.06 -5.54 -1.81
C THR A 16 -0.47 -4.19 -2.22
N HIS A 17 -0.82 -3.13 -1.49
CA HIS A 17 -0.27 -1.79 -1.69
C HIS A 17 1.23 -1.72 -1.37
N GLU A 18 1.71 -2.38 -0.32
CA GLU A 18 3.15 -2.51 -0.02
C GLU A 18 3.91 -3.12 -1.20
N ARG A 19 3.41 -4.24 -1.73
CA ARG A 19 4.02 -4.88 -2.90
C ARG A 19 3.97 -3.98 -4.14
N ALA A 20 2.88 -3.26 -4.36
CA ALA A 20 2.78 -2.30 -5.46
C ALA A 20 3.81 -1.18 -5.30
N ALA A 21 3.99 -0.65 -4.10
CA ALA A 21 4.99 0.36 -3.79
C ALA A 21 6.41 -0.13 -4.10
N GLU A 22 6.75 -1.36 -3.72
CA GLU A 22 8.02 -2.01 -4.07
C GLU A 22 8.21 -2.13 -5.60
N CYS A 23 7.18 -2.59 -6.31
CA CYS A 23 7.22 -2.71 -7.77
C CYS A 23 7.44 -1.34 -8.46
N HIS A 24 6.73 -0.29 -8.01
CA HIS A 24 6.93 1.06 -8.51
C HIS A 24 8.32 1.62 -8.15
N GLY A 25 8.84 1.31 -6.97
CA GLY A 25 10.21 1.65 -6.58
C GLY A 25 11.25 1.01 -7.50
N ALA A 26 11.08 -0.28 -7.83
CA ALA A 26 11.94 -0.98 -8.79
C ALA A 26 11.81 -0.41 -10.21
N ALA A 27 10.59 -0.09 -10.65
CA ALA A 27 10.35 0.53 -11.96
C ALA A 27 10.99 1.93 -12.04
N ALA A 28 10.94 2.71 -10.96
CA ALA A 28 11.59 4.00 -10.88
C ALA A 28 13.12 3.89 -11.06
N ALA A 29 13.74 2.92 -10.39
CA ALA A 29 15.17 2.65 -10.54
C ALA A 29 15.51 2.24 -11.98
N PHE A 30 14.71 1.35 -12.57
CA PHE A 30 14.86 0.94 -13.97
C PHE A 30 14.82 2.12 -14.94
N TRP A 31 13.84 3.01 -14.82
CA TRP A 31 13.74 4.17 -15.73
C TRP A 31 14.86 5.18 -15.53
N ALA A 32 15.32 5.38 -14.28
CA ALA A 32 16.47 6.22 -13.99
C ALA A 32 17.76 5.67 -14.63
N ASP A 33 17.98 4.34 -14.57
CA ASP A 33 19.12 3.67 -15.22
C ASP A 33 19.08 3.78 -16.76
N HIS A 34 17.92 4.10 -17.33
CA HIS A 34 17.70 4.30 -18.76
C HIS A 34 17.61 5.78 -19.18
N ASP A 35 18.03 6.71 -18.30
CA ASP A 35 17.99 8.17 -18.51
C ASP A 35 16.57 8.72 -18.81
N ASP A 36 15.51 8.00 -18.43
CA ASP A 36 14.11 8.46 -18.53
C ASP A 36 13.62 9.01 -17.18
N GLU A 37 14.17 10.17 -16.82
CA GLU A 37 13.89 10.84 -15.54
C GLU A 37 12.39 11.17 -15.33
N PRO A 38 11.63 11.65 -16.34
CA PRO A 38 10.20 11.90 -16.17
C PRO A 38 9.39 10.64 -15.79
N ARG A 39 9.72 9.47 -16.36
CA ARG A 39 9.10 8.21 -15.94
C ARG A 39 9.56 7.78 -14.56
N ALA A 40 10.85 7.92 -14.26
CA ALA A 40 11.38 7.59 -12.94
C ALA A 40 10.67 8.41 -11.84
N GLU A 41 10.46 9.71 -12.04
CA GLU A 41 9.72 10.58 -11.12
C GLU A 41 8.26 10.16 -10.93
N LEU A 42 7.59 9.80 -12.02
CA LEU A 42 6.22 9.29 -11.98
C LEU A 42 6.14 8.02 -11.12
N GLU A 43 7.05 7.06 -11.35
CA GLU A 43 7.05 5.82 -10.58
C GLU A 43 7.43 6.02 -9.12
N ARG A 44 8.35 6.94 -8.80
CA ARG A 44 8.61 7.33 -7.39
C ARG A 44 7.37 7.93 -6.72
N ARG A 45 6.58 8.71 -7.46
CA ARG A 45 5.31 9.24 -6.95
C ARG A 45 4.29 8.12 -6.72
N ASN A 46 4.17 7.17 -7.65
CA ASN A 46 3.30 6.01 -7.49
C ASN A 46 3.71 5.19 -6.25
N ALA A 47 5.00 4.92 -6.07
CA ALA A 47 5.51 4.18 -4.91
C ALA A 47 5.13 4.84 -3.57
N ARG A 48 5.18 6.18 -3.50
CA ARG A 48 4.73 6.94 -2.32
C ARG A 48 3.22 6.80 -2.09
N ILE A 49 2.42 6.99 -3.13
CA ILE A 49 0.95 6.85 -3.04
C ILE A 49 0.56 5.45 -2.56
N GLU A 50 1.19 4.41 -3.09
CA GLU A 50 0.93 3.03 -2.68
C GLU A 50 1.39 2.77 -1.23
N SER A 51 2.52 3.34 -0.81
CA SER A 51 2.96 3.28 0.59
C SER A 51 1.96 3.94 1.55
N ASP A 52 1.48 5.14 1.20
CA ASP A 52 0.47 5.87 1.98
C ASP A 52 -0.85 5.09 2.03
N ALA A 53 -1.26 4.47 0.91
CA ALA A 53 -2.45 3.62 0.85
C ALA A 53 -2.32 2.38 1.74
N ALA A 54 -1.13 1.76 1.78
CA ALA A 54 -0.88 0.63 2.66
C ALA A 54 -1.03 1.02 4.13
N GLU A 55 -0.48 2.15 4.54
CA GLU A 55 -0.61 2.68 5.90
C GLU A 55 -2.09 2.91 6.26
N LEU A 56 -2.85 3.57 5.38
CA LEU A 56 -4.28 3.78 5.58
C LEU A 56 -5.07 2.47 5.73
N GLU A 57 -4.70 1.43 5.00
CA GLU A 57 -5.33 0.11 5.13
C GLU A 57 -4.95 -0.58 6.46
N ARG A 58 -3.74 -0.38 6.98
CA ARG A 58 -3.37 -0.85 8.33
C ARG A 58 -4.19 -0.13 9.40
N ASP A 59 -4.30 1.19 9.32
CA ASP A 59 -5.10 1.99 10.26
C ASP A 59 -6.57 1.54 10.26
N ARG A 60 -7.14 1.27 9.08
CA ARG A 60 -8.50 0.74 8.96
C ARG A 60 -8.64 -0.63 9.60
N ALA A 61 -7.63 -1.51 9.45
CA ALA A 61 -7.64 -2.81 10.09
C ALA A 61 -7.63 -2.70 11.62
N GLU A 62 -6.87 -1.75 12.18
CA GLU A 62 -6.80 -1.48 13.62
C GLU A 62 -8.14 -0.94 14.16
N ILE A 63 -8.77 0.01 13.45
CA ILE A 63 -10.09 0.54 13.80
C ILE A 63 -11.15 -0.57 13.81
N GLU A 64 -11.16 -1.43 12.79
CA GLU A 64 -12.11 -2.53 12.73
C GLU A 64 -11.86 -3.56 13.84
N ALA A 65 -10.60 -3.90 14.15
CA ALA A 65 -10.27 -4.81 15.24
C ALA A 65 -10.77 -4.28 16.59
N ALA A 66 -10.50 -2.99 16.90
CA ALA A 66 -10.97 -2.36 18.12
C ALA A 66 -12.49 -2.33 18.25
N ARG A 67 -13.22 -2.21 17.13
CA ARG A 67 -14.69 -2.31 17.10
C ARG A 67 -15.21 -3.73 17.31
N GLY A 68 -14.42 -4.74 16.99
CA GLY A 68 -14.76 -6.16 17.19
C GLY A 68 -14.62 -6.58 18.65
N ASP A 69 -13.64 -6.02 19.36
CA ASP A 69 -13.37 -6.32 20.77
C ASP A 69 -14.35 -5.61 21.73
N ALA A 70 -15.05 -4.58 21.27
CA ALA A 70 -15.99 -3.78 22.06
C ALA A 70 -17.43 -4.32 22.10
N GLY A 71 -17.71 -5.46 21.44
CA GLY A 71 -19.06 -6.05 21.33
C GLY A 71 -19.14 -7.46 21.87
#